data_AF-A0A2V6A5C2-F1
#
_entry.id   AF-A0A2V6A5C2-F1
#
_cell.length_a   1.000
_cell.length_b   1.000
_cell.length_c   1.000
_cell.angle_alpha   90.00
_cell.angle_beta   90.00
_cell.angle_gamma   90.00
#
_symmetry.space_group_name_H-M   'P 1'
#
loop_
_entity.id
_entity.type
_entity.pdbx_description
1 polymer ?
#
loop_
_entity_poly.entity_id
_entity_poly.type
_entity_poly.pdbx_seq_one_letter_code
_entity_poly.pdbx_strand_id
1 'polypeptide(L)'
;MPDRLTIDTIDAELLPGARNAVRVCLQLQLDERITIITDQATCEIAAALQAEVDEIGSEHAVFLIENYAHRPLTAMPQVILEDLAQSQVSIFCAQSQRGELGSRMQVSDVVNKKHIRHGHMVNITRQIMMEGMRADFKAVDVLSQRLIERARHAERIVCRTPHGTDFEAEFSPKLKWLKTSGIITREKWGNLPGGEIFTAPANTNGRFVVDGVVGDYLCRKYGDLHDAPLTIEVKNNRIVDLSCDHKELLKDFRAYTSTDENSNRVGEFAIGTNTACT
;
A
#
# COMPACT_ATOMS: atom_id res chain seq x y z
N MET A 1 -24.91 7.51 13.18
CA MET A 1 -25.34 6.56 12.12
C MET A 1 -24.27 6.53 11.05
N PRO A 2 -24.05 5.37 10.38
CA PRO A 2 -23.17 5.29 9.22
C PRO A 2 -23.61 6.27 8.13
N ASP A 3 -22.65 6.78 7.38
CA ASP A 3 -22.92 7.61 6.20
C ASP A 3 -23.46 6.74 5.06
N ARG A 4 -24.27 7.34 4.18
CA ARG A 4 -24.53 6.80 2.84
C ARG A 4 -23.94 7.78 1.85
N LEU A 5 -22.98 7.32 1.04
CA LEU A 5 -22.44 8.16 -0.02
C LEU A 5 -23.48 8.22 -1.14
N THR A 6 -24.24 9.31 -1.20
CA THR A 6 -25.15 9.58 -2.32
C THR A 6 -24.38 10.32 -3.40
N ILE A 7 -23.66 9.59 -4.24
CA ILE A 7 -23.08 10.14 -5.47
C ILE A 7 -24.06 9.88 -6.61
N ASP A 8 -24.53 10.95 -7.26
CA ASP A 8 -25.56 10.91 -8.30
C ASP A 8 -25.17 10.00 -9.49
N THR A 9 -23.87 9.84 -9.76
CA THR A 9 -23.36 8.93 -10.78
C THR A 9 -21.97 8.45 -10.37
N ILE A 10 -21.81 7.13 -10.24
CA ILE A 10 -20.49 6.51 -10.05
C ILE A 10 -19.82 6.40 -11.41
N ASP A 11 -18.57 6.84 -11.49
CA ASP A 11 -17.76 6.66 -12.69
C ASP A 11 -17.54 5.17 -12.99
N ALA A 12 -18.01 4.74 -14.15
CA ALA A 12 -17.92 3.36 -14.60
C ALA A 12 -16.46 2.86 -14.70
N GLU A 13 -15.48 3.75 -14.87
CA GLU A 13 -14.07 3.39 -14.91
C GLU A 13 -13.53 2.95 -13.54
N LEU A 14 -14.17 3.31 -12.43
CA LEU A 14 -13.72 2.86 -11.11
C LEU A 14 -14.23 1.45 -10.75
N LEU A 15 -15.33 1.02 -11.39
CA LEU A 15 -16.02 -0.22 -11.07
C LEU A 15 -15.14 -1.48 -11.24
N PRO A 16 -14.34 -1.65 -12.32
CA PRO A 16 -13.51 -2.86 -12.45
C PRO A 16 -12.50 -3.03 -11.30
N GLY A 17 -11.87 -1.93 -10.86
CA GLY A 17 -10.94 -1.95 -9.74
C GLY A 17 -11.65 -2.20 -8.40
N ALA A 18 -12.81 -1.57 -8.20
CA ALA A 18 -13.65 -1.77 -7.02
C ALA A 18 -14.13 -3.22 -6.90
N ARG A 19 -14.57 -3.80 -8.02
CA ARG A 19 -14.96 -5.21 -8.13
C ARG A 19 -13.84 -6.14 -7.71
N ASN A 20 -12.63 -5.91 -8.20
CA ASN A 20 -11.46 -6.68 -7.79
C ASN A 20 -11.18 -6.53 -6.29
N ALA A 21 -11.19 -5.29 -5.76
CA ALA A 21 -10.98 -5.06 -4.33
C ALA A 21 -11.97 -5.86 -3.47
N VAL A 22 -13.26 -5.76 -3.75
CA VAL A 22 -14.33 -6.34 -2.92
C VAL A 22 -14.46 -7.85 -3.14
N ARG A 23 -14.57 -8.29 -4.40
CA ARG A 23 -14.93 -9.68 -4.73
C ARG A 23 -13.72 -10.61 -4.82
N VAL A 24 -12.58 -10.13 -5.28
CA VAL A 24 -11.39 -10.97 -5.53
C VAL A 24 -10.40 -10.89 -4.37
N CYS A 25 -10.02 -9.66 -4.00
CA CYS A 25 -9.01 -9.42 -2.97
C CYS A 25 -9.54 -9.68 -1.57
N LEU A 26 -10.69 -9.11 -1.23
CA LEU A 26 -11.32 -9.24 0.10
C LEU A 26 -12.27 -10.43 0.22
N GLN A 27 -12.74 -10.95 -0.92
CA GLN A 27 -13.65 -12.11 -0.99
C GLN A 27 -14.88 -11.94 -0.08
N LEU A 28 -15.50 -10.77 -0.11
CA LEU A 28 -16.67 -10.46 0.70
C LEU A 28 -17.81 -11.45 0.42
N GLN A 29 -18.37 -12.04 1.48
CA GLN A 29 -19.56 -12.89 1.40
C GLN A 29 -20.83 -12.12 1.77
N LEU A 30 -21.99 -12.63 1.33
CA LEU A 30 -23.31 -12.02 1.58
C LEU A 30 -23.64 -11.92 3.09
N ASP A 31 -23.26 -12.93 3.87
CA ASP A 31 -23.51 -13.04 5.31
C ASP A 31 -22.47 -12.32 6.19
N GLU A 32 -21.48 -11.69 5.56
CA GLU A 32 -20.46 -10.91 6.25
C GLU A 32 -20.80 -9.42 6.21
N ARG A 33 -20.26 -8.69 7.20
CA ARG A 33 -20.35 -7.25 7.30
C ARG A 33 -19.05 -6.56 6.92
N ILE A 34 -19.15 -5.43 6.21
CA ILE A 34 -18.00 -4.60 5.81
C ILE A 34 -18.08 -3.15 6.31
N THR A 35 -16.97 -2.63 6.83
CA THR A 35 -16.82 -1.19 7.15
C THR A 35 -15.89 -0.52 6.13
N ILE A 36 -16.35 0.54 5.48
CA ILE A 36 -15.55 1.38 4.57
C ILE A 36 -15.25 2.71 5.29
N ILE A 37 -13.97 3.01 5.48
CA ILE A 37 -13.49 4.27 6.07
C ILE A 37 -12.87 5.08 4.93
N THR A 38 -13.39 6.27 4.68
CA THR A 38 -12.97 7.15 3.59
C THR A 38 -12.70 8.58 4.05
N ASP A 39 -12.05 9.37 3.21
CA ASP A 39 -11.99 10.82 3.35
C ASP A 39 -12.67 11.55 2.18
N GLN A 40 -12.76 12.88 2.31
CA GLN A 40 -13.40 13.72 1.28
C GLN A 40 -12.71 13.60 -0.09
N ALA A 41 -11.39 13.39 -0.10
CA ALA A 41 -10.59 13.31 -1.32
C ALA A 41 -10.76 11.99 -2.09
N THR A 42 -11.21 10.94 -1.41
CA THR A 42 -11.37 9.57 -1.95
C THR A 42 -12.83 9.11 -1.98
N CYS A 43 -13.77 10.00 -1.66
CA CYS A 43 -15.21 9.74 -1.61
C CYS A 43 -15.74 9.07 -2.90
N GLU A 44 -15.26 9.48 -4.08
CA GLU A 44 -15.66 8.86 -5.36
C GLU A 44 -15.22 7.39 -5.47
N ILE A 45 -14.02 7.06 -4.98
CA ILE A 45 -13.51 5.69 -4.93
C ILE A 45 -14.32 4.87 -3.92
N ALA A 46 -14.60 5.45 -2.75
CA ALA A 46 -15.41 4.80 -1.72
C ALA A 46 -16.84 4.50 -2.20
N ALA A 47 -17.44 5.38 -3.00
CA ALA A 47 -18.76 5.14 -3.61
C ALA A 47 -18.72 4.00 -4.63
N ALA A 48 -17.66 3.89 -5.45
CA ALA A 48 -17.50 2.76 -6.35
C ALA A 48 -17.34 1.43 -5.59
N LEU A 49 -16.61 1.44 -4.46
CA LEU A 49 -16.50 0.29 -3.56
C LEU A 49 -17.84 -0.05 -2.92
N GLN A 50 -18.58 0.95 -2.43
CA GLN A 50 -19.91 0.78 -1.85
C GLN A 50 -20.89 0.15 -2.85
N ALA A 51 -20.87 0.59 -4.11
CA ALA A 51 -21.74 0.05 -5.15
C ALA A 51 -21.55 -1.45 -5.40
N GLU A 52 -20.29 -1.93 -5.36
CA GLU A 52 -20.00 -3.36 -5.48
C GLU A 52 -20.44 -4.15 -4.24
N VAL A 53 -20.41 -3.54 -3.05
CA VAL A 53 -20.95 -4.13 -1.82
C VAL A 53 -22.49 -4.19 -1.88
N ASP A 54 -23.14 -3.13 -2.36
CA ASP A 54 -24.59 -3.08 -2.58
C ASP A 54 -25.04 -4.17 -3.57
N GLU A 55 -24.29 -4.39 -4.66
CA GLU A 55 -24.57 -5.45 -5.62
C GLU A 55 -24.43 -6.86 -5.00
N ILE A 56 -23.50 -7.05 -4.05
CA ILE A 56 -23.42 -8.30 -3.28
C ILE A 56 -24.61 -8.45 -2.34
N GLY A 57 -25.12 -7.34 -1.79
CA GLY A 57 -26.21 -7.32 -0.80
C GLY A 57 -25.73 -7.52 0.64
N SER A 58 -24.43 -7.34 0.90
CA SER A 58 -23.83 -7.47 2.24
C SER A 58 -24.13 -6.24 3.11
N GLU A 59 -24.30 -6.47 4.41
CA GLU A 59 -24.45 -5.38 5.38
C GLU A 59 -23.17 -4.54 5.42
N HIS A 60 -23.32 -3.22 5.35
CA HIS A 60 -22.16 -2.34 5.40
C HIS A 60 -22.42 -1.01 6.09
N ALA A 61 -21.32 -0.40 6.53
CA ALA A 61 -21.26 0.97 7.01
C ALA A 61 -20.15 1.74 6.29
N VAL A 62 -20.44 2.99 5.92
CA VAL A 62 -19.45 3.92 5.38
C VAL A 62 -19.24 5.05 6.37
N PHE A 63 -17.98 5.46 6.55
CA PHE A 63 -17.61 6.60 7.38
C PHE A 63 -16.73 7.56 6.56
N LEU A 64 -17.26 8.74 6.29
CA LEU A 64 -16.48 9.88 5.82
C LEU A 64 -15.84 10.55 7.05
N ILE A 65 -14.52 10.42 7.22
CA ILE A 65 -13.80 10.87 8.41
C ILE A 65 -14.16 12.31 8.80
N GLU A 66 -14.24 13.20 7.82
CA GLU A 66 -14.53 14.62 8.03
C GLU A 66 -15.93 14.90 8.62
N ASN A 67 -16.87 13.95 8.58
CA ASN A 67 -18.17 14.07 9.27
C ASN A 67 -18.06 13.86 10.80
N TYR A 68 -16.95 13.29 11.28
CA TYR A 68 -16.77 12.90 12.68
C TYR A 68 -15.60 13.60 13.38
N ALA A 69 -14.61 14.08 12.62
CA ALA A 69 -13.48 14.81 13.15
C ALA A 69 -12.78 15.68 12.09
N HIS A 70 -12.12 16.74 12.54
CA HIS A 70 -11.21 17.52 11.70
C HIS A 70 -9.87 16.80 11.54
N ARG A 71 -9.31 16.92 10.33
CA ARG A 71 -8.01 16.33 9.99
C ARG A 71 -6.91 17.41 10.00
N PRO A 72 -5.65 17.06 10.36
CA PRO A 72 -5.13 15.71 10.61
C PRO A 72 -5.62 15.09 11.93
N LEU A 73 -6.00 13.81 11.88
CA LEU A 73 -6.45 13.04 13.05
C LEU A 73 -5.30 12.74 14.03
N THR A 74 -5.46 13.15 15.29
CA THR A 74 -4.61 12.67 16.39
C THR A 74 -5.06 11.30 16.93
N ALA A 75 -6.36 11.00 16.83
CA ALA A 75 -6.98 9.72 17.16
C ALA A 75 -8.15 9.44 16.21
N MET A 76 -8.44 8.17 15.94
CA MET A 76 -9.58 7.75 15.14
C MET A 76 -10.88 7.95 15.95
N PRO A 77 -11.95 8.55 15.40
CA PRO A 77 -13.22 8.67 16.09
C PRO A 77 -13.72 7.32 16.62
N GLN A 78 -14.09 7.30 17.89
CA GLN A 78 -14.42 6.07 18.61
C GLN A 78 -15.58 5.28 17.94
N VAL A 79 -16.56 5.99 17.39
CA VAL A 79 -17.68 5.39 16.65
C VAL A 79 -17.23 4.56 15.44
N ILE A 80 -16.16 4.99 14.76
CA ILE A 80 -15.60 4.25 13.61
C ILE A 80 -14.92 2.97 14.10
N LEU A 81 -14.16 3.05 15.21
CA LEU A 81 -13.48 1.88 15.79
C LEU A 81 -14.48 0.85 16.33
N GLU A 82 -15.56 1.29 16.96
CA GLU A 82 -16.63 0.44 17.49
C GLU A 82 -17.40 -0.28 16.38
N ASP A 83 -17.70 0.42 15.29
CA ASP A 83 -18.33 -0.17 14.10
C ASP A 83 -17.40 -1.17 13.41
N LEU A 84 -16.14 -0.77 13.16
CA LEU A 84 -15.12 -1.62 12.57
C LEU A 84 -14.96 -2.94 13.34
N ALA A 85 -15.04 -2.89 14.67
CA ALA A 85 -14.91 -4.07 15.53
C ALA A 85 -16.03 -5.12 15.37
N GLN A 86 -17.11 -4.80 14.66
CA GLN A 86 -18.24 -5.69 14.36
C GLN A 86 -18.13 -6.34 12.95
N SER A 87 -17.23 -5.84 12.10
CA SER A 87 -17.11 -6.27 10.71
C SER A 87 -16.15 -7.44 10.52
N GLN A 88 -16.39 -8.24 9.48
CA GLN A 88 -15.49 -9.32 9.05
C GLN A 88 -14.53 -8.84 7.96
N VAL A 89 -14.92 -7.79 7.24
CA VAL A 89 -14.14 -7.16 6.17
C VAL A 89 -14.07 -5.65 6.41
N SER A 90 -12.98 -5.00 6.01
CA SER A 90 -12.94 -3.54 6.00
C SER A 90 -12.03 -2.97 4.93
N ILE A 91 -12.29 -1.73 4.56
CA ILE A 91 -11.45 -0.94 3.65
C ILE A 91 -11.13 0.38 4.32
N PHE A 92 -9.86 0.77 4.30
CA PHE A 92 -9.44 2.15 4.59
C PHE A 92 -8.94 2.77 3.29
N CYS A 93 -9.74 3.63 2.66
CA CYS A 93 -9.37 4.35 1.46
C CYS A 93 -9.33 5.85 1.78
N ALA A 94 -8.16 6.38 2.15
CA ALA A 94 -8.02 7.80 2.46
C ALA A 94 -6.59 8.27 2.16
N GLN A 95 -6.43 9.56 1.92
CA GLN A 95 -5.12 10.20 1.79
C GLN A 95 -4.44 10.26 3.16
N SER A 96 -3.13 10.03 3.26
CA SER A 96 -2.38 10.22 4.50
C SER A 96 -2.06 11.70 4.73
N GLN A 97 -2.21 12.18 5.95
CA GLN A 97 -1.67 13.48 6.37
C GLN A 97 -0.61 13.32 7.46
N ARG A 98 0.32 14.28 7.53
CA ARG A 98 1.35 14.31 8.57
C ARG A 98 0.69 14.38 9.94
N GLY A 99 1.09 13.48 10.84
CA GLY A 99 0.53 13.36 12.20
C GLY A 99 -0.54 12.29 12.38
N GLU A 100 -1.04 11.67 11.30
CA GLU A 100 -2.12 10.68 11.37
C GLU A 100 -1.66 9.23 11.52
N LEU A 101 -0.37 8.99 11.82
CA LEU A 101 0.11 7.62 12.01
C LEU A 101 -0.58 6.94 13.20
N GLY A 102 -0.75 7.66 14.32
CA GLY A 102 -1.38 7.11 15.53
C GLY A 102 -2.84 6.69 15.32
N SER A 103 -3.64 7.49 14.60
CA SER A 103 -5.03 7.15 14.30
C SER A 103 -5.14 5.95 13.35
N ARG A 104 -4.24 5.82 12.37
CA ARG A 104 -4.16 4.63 11.51
C ARG A 104 -3.73 3.38 12.27
N MET A 105 -2.79 3.50 13.23
CA MET A 105 -2.42 2.39 14.10
C MET A 105 -3.60 1.87 14.92
N GLN A 106 -4.48 2.74 15.42
CA GLN A 106 -5.70 2.32 16.12
C GLN A 106 -6.65 1.49 15.24
N VAL A 107 -6.76 1.82 13.95
CA VAL A 107 -7.50 0.98 12.97
C VAL A 107 -6.84 -0.39 12.84
N SER A 108 -5.52 -0.42 12.63
CA SER A 108 -4.75 -1.66 12.54
C SER A 108 -4.87 -2.53 13.81
N ASP A 109 -4.91 -1.91 14.99
CA ASP A 109 -5.07 -2.62 16.26
C ASP A 109 -6.42 -3.36 16.34
N VAL A 110 -7.51 -2.71 15.93
CA VAL A 110 -8.83 -3.35 15.86
C VAL A 110 -8.83 -4.47 14.82
N VAL A 111 -8.30 -4.21 13.62
CA VAL A 111 -8.19 -5.19 12.53
C VAL A 111 -7.45 -6.45 13.00
N ASN A 112 -6.29 -6.28 13.64
CA ASN A 112 -5.49 -7.38 14.14
C ASN A 112 -6.21 -8.14 15.26
N LYS A 113 -6.80 -7.43 16.23
CA LYS A 113 -7.50 -8.05 17.37
C LYS A 113 -8.74 -8.84 16.94
N LYS A 114 -9.40 -8.43 15.87
CA LYS A 114 -10.65 -9.02 15.36
C LYS A 114 -10.45 -9.93 14.15
N HIS A 115 -9.21 -10.08 13.65
CA HIS A 115 -8.90 -10.86 12.45
C HIS A 115 -9.71 -10.44 11.22
N ILE A 116 -9.85 -9.13 11.02
CA ILE A 116 -10.62 -8.53 9.92
C ILE A 116 -9.82 -8.64 8.63
N ARG A 117 -10.43 -9.10 7.54
CA ARG A 117 -9.83 -8.97 6.20
C ARG A 117 -9.85 -7.49 5.80
N HIS A 118 -8.71 -6.84 5.92
CA HIS A 118 -8.60 -5.39 5.77
C HIS A 118 -7.80 -5.01 4.53
N GLY A 119 -8.46 -4.30 3.61
CA GLY A 119 -7.83 -3.66 2.45
C GLY A 119 -7.34 -2.26 2.82
N HIS A 120 -6.03 -2.12 2.96
CA HIS A 120 -5.39 -0.85 3.28
C HIS A 120 -5.06 -0.09 1.99
N MET A 121 -5.84 0.94 1.67
CA MET A 121 -5.79 1.70 0.42
C MET A 121 -5.39 3.16 0.69
N VAL A 122 -4.29 3.34 1.43
CA VAL A 122 -3.78 4.68 1.77
C VAL A 122 -3.24 5.36 0.52
N ASN A 123 -3.59 6.63 0.32
CA ASN A 123 -3.22 7.41 -0.86
C ASN A 123 -3.72 6.82 -2.18
N ILE A 124 -4.76 5.98 -2.16
CA ILE A 124 -5.39 5.48 -3.37
C ILE A 124 -5.83 6.64 -4.27
N THR A 125 -5.56 6.52 -5.57
CA THR A 125 -5.95 7.49 -6.59
C THR A 125 -6.84 6.83 -7.63
N ARG A 126 -7.54 7.65 -8.42
CA ARG A 126 -8.30 7.16 -9.57
C ARG A 126 -7.42 6.35 -10.52
N GLN A 127 -6.20 6.82 -10.78
CA GLN A 127 -5.24 6.11 -11.63
C GLN A 127 -4.95 4.70 -11.11
N ILE A 128 -4.65 4.57 -9.81
CA ILE A 128 -4.39 3.26 -9.19
C ILE A 128 -5.63 2.35 -9.28
N MET A 129 -6.84 2.90 -9.15
CA MET A 129 -8.09 2.15 -9.34
C MET A 129 -8.30 1.67 -10.78
N MET A 130 -7.86 2.46 -11.76
CA MET A 130 -8.00 2.17 -13.20
C MET A 130 -6.85 1.31 -13.77
N GLU A 131 -5.74 1.21 -13.04
CA GLU A 131 -4.54 0.47 -13.44
C GLU A 131 -4.26 -0.68 -12.47
N GLY A 132 -3.44 -0.47 -11.43
CA GLY A 132 -2.98 -1.53 -10.53
C GLY A 132 -4.08 -2.37 -9.88
N MET A 133 -5.26 -1.79 -9.58
CA MET A 133 -6.40 -2.54 -9.04
C MET A 133 -7.15 -3.38 -10.09
N ARG A 134 -6.93 -3.17 -11.38
CA ARG A 134 -7.52 -3.98 -12.46
C ARG A 134 -6.72 -5.24 -12.78
N ALA A 135 -5.63 -5.51 -12.05
CA ALA A 135 -4.83 -6.72 -12.22
C ALA A 135 -5.66 -8.00 -12.06
N ASP A 136 -5.27 -9.07 -12.77
CA ASP A 136 -5.73 -10.42 -12.46
C ASP A 136 -5.02 -10.91 -11.19
N PHE A 137 -5.61 -10.63 -10.03
CA PHE A 137 -5.01 -10.98 -8.73
C PHE A 137 -4.82 -12.49 -8.53
N LYS A 138 -5.55 -13.35 -9.25
CA LYS A 138 -5.30 -14.80 -9.21
C LYS A 138 -4.02 -15.15 -9.97
N ALA A 139 -3.81 -14.56 -11.14
CA ALA A 139 -2.57 -14.72 -11.89
C ALA A 139 -1.38 -14.11 -11.12
N VAL A 140 -1.56 -12.93 -10.50
CA VAL A 140 -0.56 -12.32 -9.61
C VAL A 140 -0.24 -13.24 -8.43
N ASP A 141 -1.22 -13.90 -7.82
CA ASP A 141 -0.97 -14.85 -6.73
C ASP A 141 -0.14 -16.05 -7.17
N VAL A 142 -0.45 -16.64 -8.33
CA VAL A 142 0.31 -17.76 -8.92
C VAL A 142 1.74 -17.33 -9.24
N LEU A 143 1.93 -16.15 -9.85
CA LEU A 143 3.26 -15.60 -10.14
C LEU A 143 4.06 -15.38 -8.85
N SER A 144 3.44 -14.72 -7.87
CA SER A 144 4.06 -14.43 -6.57
C SER A 144 4.43 -15.70 -5.82
N GLN A 145 3.61 -16.75 -5.92
CA GLN A 145 3.89 -18.06 -5.32
C GLN A 145 5.13 -18.70 -5.93
N ARG A 146 5.24 -18.72 -7.26
CA ARG A 146 6.42 -19.27 -7.96
C ARG A 146 7.68 -18.47 -7.65
N LEU A 147 7.55 -17.15 -7.52
CA LEU A 147 8.68 -16.27 -7.24
C LEU A 147 9.17 -16.44 -5.78
N ILE A 148 8.26 -16.48 -4.81
CA ILE A 148 8.64 -16.60 -3.40
C ILE A 148 9.28 -17.96 -3.08
N GLU A 149 8.86 -19.02 -3.75
CA GLU A 149 9.49 -20.34 -3.64
C GLU A 149 10.97 -20.30 -4.04
N ARG A 150 11.32 -19.54 -5.08
CA ARG A 150 12.71 -19.32 -5.48
C ARG A 150 13.45 -18.39 -4.53
N ALA A 151 12.82 -17.28 -4.15
CA ALA A 151 13.42 -16.27 -3.29
C ALA A 151 13.83 -16.83 -1.92
N ARG A 152 13.05 -17.77 -1.36
CA ARG A 152 13.35 -18.46 -0.09
C ARG A 152 14.65 -19.27 -0.10
N HIS A 153 15.15 -19.64 -1.28
CA HIS A 153 16.41 -20.37 -1.45
C HIS A 153 17.55 -19.47 -1.93
N ALA A 154 17.28 -18.20 -2.25
CA ALA A 154 18.29 -17.28 -2.73
C ALA A 154 19.14 -16.79 -1.55
N GLU A 155 20.46 -16.97 -1.64
CA GLU A 155 21.41 -16.34 -0.72
C GLU A 155 21.75 -14.91 -1.16
N ARG A 156 21.61 -14.63 -2.47
CA ARG A 156 21.99 -13.36 -3.09
C ARG A 156 21.12 -13.03 -4.30
N ILE A 157 20.74 -11.77 -4.44
CA ILE A 157 20.08 -11.21 -5.62
C ILE A 157 20.86 -9.98 -6.08
N VAL A 158 21.12 -9.90 -7.38
CA VAL A 158 21.80 -8.76 -8.01
C VAL A 158 20.85 -8.11 -9.01
N CYS A 159 20.67 -6.79 -8.88
CA CYS A 159 19.88 -5.98 -9.79
C CYS A 159 20.82 -5.08 -10.61
N ARG A 160 20.70 -5.14 -11.95
CA ARG A 160 21.42 -4.26 -12.86
C ARG A 160 20.46 -3.65 -13.87
N THR A 161 20.55 -2.34 -14.07
CA THR A 161 19.72 -1.63 -15.05
C THR A 161 20.59 -0.82 -16.02
N PRO A 162 20.12 -0.54 -17.24
CA PRO A 162 20.82 0.33 -18.19
C PRO A 162 21.08 1.75 -17.64
N HIS A 163 20.20 2.25 -16.75
CA HIS A 163 20.34 3.55 -16.11
C HIS A 163 21.36 3.59 -14.96
N GLY A 164 22.07 2.49 -14.72
CA GLY A 164 23.27 2.47 -13.87
C GLY A 164 23.09 1.86 -12.49
N THR A 165 21.92 1.31 -12.15
CA THR A 165 21.78 0.47 -10.95
C THR A 165 22.72 -0.73 -11.08
N ASP A 166 23.51 -0.97 -10.03
CA ASP A 166 24.31 -2.17 -9.81
C ASP A 166 24.28 -2.42 -8.30
N PHE A 167 23.28 -3.20 -7.88
CA PHE A 167 22.90 -3.33 -6.49
C PHE A 167 22.78 -4.79 -6.11
N GLU A 168 23.33 -5.15 -4.95
CA GLU A 168 23.36 -6.51 -4.44
C GLU A 168 22.67 -6.57 -3.07
N ALA A 169 21.84 -7.59 -2.90
CA ALA A 169 21.22 -7.94 -1.63
C ALA A 169 21.59 -9.38 -1.25
N GLU A 170 22.05 -9.56 -0.01
CA GLU A 170 22.29 -10.85 0.63
C GLU A 170 21.11 -11.20 1.55
N PHE A 171 20.74 -12.47 1.61
CA PHE A 171 19.58 -12.94 2.37
C PHE A 171 19.96 -13.99 3.41
N SER A 172 19.17 -14.05 4.47
CA SER A 172 19.36 -15.00 5.56
C SER A 172 18.17 -15.95 5.64
N PRO A 173 18.39 -17.26 5.81
CA PRO A 173 17.30 -18.22 6.02
C PRO A 173 16.53 -17.99 7.34
N LYS A 174 17.07 -17.14 8.23
CA LYS A 174 16.39 -16.71 9.47
C LYS A 174 15.33 -15.63 9.23
N LEU A 175 15.41 -14.90 8.12
CA LEU A 175 14.47 -13.84 7.76
C LEU A 175 13.44 -14.40 6.78
N LYS A 176 12.16 -14.14 7.06
CA LYS A 176 11.07 -14.71 6.29
C LYS A 176 10.81 -13.87 5.04
N TRP A 177 10.70 -14.54 3.90
CA TRP A 177 10.03 -13.98 2.74
C TRP A 177 8.52 -14.04 2.92
N LEU A 178 7.85 -12.93 2.65
CA LEU A 178 6.40 -12.77 2.72
C LEU A 178 5.81 -12.52 1.33
N LYS A 179 4.57 -13.00 1.13
CA LYS A 179 3.80 -12.87 -0.11
C LYS A 179 2.58 -11.98 0.14
N THR A 180 2.50 -10.86 -0.57
CA THR A 180 1.38 -9.91 -0.55
C THR A 180 0.85 -9.76 -1.98
N SER A 181 0.16 -10.78 -2.47
CA SER A 181 -0.38 -10.85 -3.83
C SER A 181 -1.64 -10.00 -4.06
N GLY A 182 -2.20 -9.38 -3.03
CA GLY A 182 -3.49 -8.68 -3.06
C GLY A 182 -4.68 -9.54 -2.61
N ILE A 183 -4.53 -10.88 -2.51
CA ILE A 183 -5.55 -11.74 -1.90
C ILE A 183 -5.38 -11.72 -0.37
N ILE A 184 -6.41 -11.26 0.33
CA ILE A 184 -6.41 -10.99 1.77
C ILE A 184 -7.20 -12.07 2.50
N THR A 185 -6.59 -12.70 3.50
CA THR A 185 -7.20 -13.74 4.35
C THR A 185 -7.34 -13.23 5.78
N ARG A 186 -8.06 -13.95 6.65
CA ARG A 186 -8.23 -13.53 8.05
C ARG A 186 -6.93 -13.48 8.87
N GLU A 187 -5.86 -14.08 8.34
CA GLU A 187 -4.55 -14.14 8.99
C GLU A 187 -3.72 -12.86 8.80
N LYS A 188 -4.04 -12.07 7.77
CA LYS A 188 -3.24 -10.90 7.37
C LYS A 188 -4.13 -9.82 6.76
N TRP A 189 -3.89 -8.58 7.16
CA TRP A 189 -4.31 -7.42 6.36
C TRP A 189 -3.24 -7.13 5.30
N GLY A 190 -3.57 -6.30 4.31
CA GLY A 190 -2.61 -5.96 3.26
C GLY A 190 -2.96 -4.69 2.51
N ASN A 191 -1.97 -4.15 1.81
CA ASN A 191 -2.18 -3.02 0.91
C ASN A 191 -2.94 -3.48 -0.34
N LEU A 192 -3.83 -2.61 -0.83
CA LEU A 192 -4.47 -2.77 -2.14
C LEU A 192 -4.18 -1.53 -3.01
N PRO A 193 -3.72 -1.71 -4.27
CA PRO A 193 -3.41 -2.98 -4.92
C PRO A 193 -2.20 -3.67 -4.27
N GLY A 194 -2.29 -5.00 -4.17
CA GLY A 194 -1.14 -5.84 -3.82
C GLY A 194 -0.40 -6.29 -5.07
N GLY A 195 0.54 -7.22 -4.88
CA GLY A 195 1.31 -7.84 -5.94
C GLY A 195 2.80 -7.62 -5.74
N GLU A 196 3.32 -8.18 -4.66
CA GLU A 196 4.76 -8.25 -4.41
C GLU A 196 5.11 -9.48 -3.54
N ILE A 197 6.41 -9.76 -3.51
CA ILE A 197 7.03 -10.53 -2.44
C ILE A 197 8.10 -9.66 -1.79
N PHE A 198 8.31 -9.80 -0.49
CA PHE A 198 9.29 -8.98 0.21
C PHE A 198 9.94 -9.70 1.39
N THR A 199 11.09 -9.20 1.81
CA THR A 199 11.78 -9.60 3.03
C THR A 199 12.67 -8.48 3.55
N ALA A 200 13.23 -8.64 4.74
CA ALA A 200 14.36 -7.83 5.18
C ALA A 200 15.66 -8.46 4.66
N PRO A 201 16.49 -7.72 3.89
CA PRO A 201 17.79 -8.25 3.49
C PRO A 201 18.72 -8.36 4.70
N ALA A 202 19.63 -9.33 4.67
CA ALA A 202 20.71 -9.46 5.66
C ALA A 202 21.76 -8.36 5.45
N ASN A 203 22.15 -8.14 4.19
CA ASN A 203 23.05 -7.07 3.78
C ASN A 203 22.67 -6.52 2.41
N THR A 204 23.03 -5.27 2.13
CA THR A 204 22.87 -4.65 0.82
C THR A 204 24.03 -3.70 0.56
N ASN A 205 24.50 -3.70 -0.69
CA ASN A 205 25.61 -2.88 -1.16
C ASN A 205 25.42 -2.48 -2.62
N GLY A 206 25.95 -1.32 -2.98
CA GLY A 206 26.05 -0.86 -4.36
C GLY A 206 25.24 0.39 -4.64
N ARG A 207 25.08 0.66 -5.94
CA ARG A 207 24.43 1.86 -6.45
C ARG A 207 23.00 1.55 -6.88
N PHE A 208 22.04 2.26 -6.32
CA PHE A 208 20.63 2.17 -6.68
C PHE A 208 20.18 3.47 -7.32
N VAL A 209 19.76 3.42 -8.59
CA VAL A 209 19.26 4.55 -9.35
C VAL A 209 17.74 4.49 -9.35
N VAL A 210 17.11 5.53 -8.80
CA VAL A 210 15.66 5.72 -8.79
C VAL A 210 15.29 6.58 -9.99
N ASP A 211 14.80 5.93 -11.04
CA ASP A 211 14.36 6.53 -12.30
C ASP A 211 12.82 6.45 -12.50
N GLY A 212 12.09 5.99 -11.48
CA GLY A 212 10.63 5.97 -11.42
C GLY A 212 10.11 6.92 -10.35
N VAL A 213 9.81 6.43 -9.14
CA VAL A 213 9.29 7.27 -8.04
C VAL A 213 10.00 7.01 -6.72
N VAL A 214 10.00 8.01 -5.84
CA VAL A 214 10.36 7.88 -4.42
C VAL A 214 9.09 7.85 -3.57
N GLY A 215 9.01 6.97 -2.56
CA GLY A 215 7.78 6.75 -1.78
C GLY A 215 7.33 7.91 -0.88
N ASP A 216 6.22 7.68 -0.16
CA ASP A 216 5.62 8.63 0.80
C ASP A 216 5.20 9.96 0.12
N TYR A 217 5.21 11.08 0.86
CA TYR A 217 4.86 12.41 0.35
C TYR A 217 5.77 12.89 -0.79
N LEU A 218 6.97 12.31 -0.93
CA LEU A 218 7.91 12.67 -2.00
C LEU A 218 7.36 12.25 -3.37
N CYS A 219 6.68 11.11 -3.47
CA CYS A 219 6.03 10.65 -4.70
C CYS A 219 5.04 11.69 -5.21
N ARG A 220 4.21 12.23 -4.32
CA ARG A 220 3.20 13.25 -4.66
C ARG A 220 3.83 14.57 -5.08
N LYS A 221 4.99 14.91 -4.51
CA LYS A 221 5.67 16.19 -4.77
C LYS A 221 6.48 16.17 -6.06
N TYR A 222 7.16 15.06 -6.35
CA TYR A 222 8.13 14.98 -7.45
C TYR A 222 7.67 14.13 -8.62
N GLY A 223 6.74 13.20 -8.42
CA GLY A 223 6.24 12.32 -9.48
C GLY A 223 7.33 11.42 -10.05
N ASP A 224 7.26 11.22 -11.37
CA ASP A 224 8.23 10.45 -12.15
C ASP A 224 9.59 11.17 -12.22
N LEU A 225 10.66 10.43 -11.93
CA LEU A 225 12.04 10.91 -11.84
C LEU A 225 12.86 10.60 -13.09
N HIS A 226 12.24 10.16 -14.18
CA HIS A 226 12.91 9.85 -15.46
C HIS A 226 13.98 10.88 -15.86
N ASP A 227 13.65 12.17 -15.81
CA ASP A 227 14.54 13.25 -16.27
C ASP A 227 15.58 13.69 -15.23
N ALA A 228 15.37 13.35 -13.96
CA ALA A 228 16.24 13.74 -12.85
C ALA A 228 16.34 12.62 -11.81
N PRO A 229 16.96 11.47 -12.16
CA PRO A 229 17.00 10.31 -11.29
C PRO A 229 17.76 10.60 -9.99
N LEU A 230 17.35 9.94 -8.92
CA LEU A 230 18.04 9.97 -7.63
C LEU A 230 18.96 8.75 -7.54
N THR A 231 20.27 8.98 -7.38
CA THR A 231 21.24 7.91 -7.14
C THR A 231 21.54 7.78 -5.65
N ILE A 232 21.45 6.56 -5.15
CA ILE A 232 21.67 6.20 -3.75
C ILE A 232 22.82 5.19 -3.70
N GLU A 233 23.91 5.56 -3.02
CA GLU A 233 25.00 4.64 -2.73
C GLU A 233 24.77 4.00 -1.36
N VAL A 234 24.73 2.67 -1.31
CA VAL A 234 24.51 1.90 -0.09
C VAL A 234 25.72 1.04 0.23
N LYS A 235 26.12 1.04 1.50
CA LYS A 235 27.14 0.13 2.03
C LYS A 235 26.69 -0.40 3.38
N ASN A 236 26.78 -1.72 3.55
CA ASN A 236 26.39 -2.39 4.79
C ASN A 236 24.96 -2.03 5.25
N ASN A 237 23.99 -2.10 4.33
CA ASN A 237 22.60 -1.66 4.51
C ASN A 237 22.38 -0.17 4.78
N ARG A 238 23.40 0.69 4.72
CA ARG A 238 23.22 2.12 5.02
C ARG A 238 23.54 2.99 3.82
N ILE A 239 22.72 4.02 3.62
CA ILE A 239 23.00 5.08 2.66
C ILE A 239 24.29 5.77 3.09
N VAL A 240 25.29 5.80 2.19
CA VAL A 240 26.57 6.47 2.38
C VAL A 240 26.74 7.69 1.48
N ASP A 241 26.03 7.74 0.35
CA ASP A 241 25.99 8.93 -0.51
C ASP A 241 24.66 9.05 -1.28
N LEU A 242 24.35 10.28 -1.68
CA LEU A 242 23.15 10.64 -2.44
C LEU A 242 23.53 11.68 -3.50
N SER A 243 23.15 11.45 -4.75
CA SER A 243 23.32 12.42 -5.83
C SER A 243 22.07 12.52 -6.71
N CYS A 244 21.76 13.76 -7.12
CA CYS A 244 20.65 14.09 -8.01
C CYS A 244 20.86 15.51 -8.55
N ASP A 245 20.48 15.74 -9.80
CA ASP A 245 20.51 17.06 -10.41
C ASP A 245 19.42 17.98 -9.86
N HIS A 246 18.26 17.41 -9.50
CA HIS A 246 17.18 18.12 -8.83
C HIS A 246 17.54 18.41 -7.36
N LYS A 247 18.05 19.61 -7.09
CA LYS A 247 18.58 19.98 -5.76
C LYS A 247 17.56 19.95 -4.63
N GLU A 248 16.31 20.30 -4.90
CA GLU A 248 15.26 20.21 -3.87
C GLU A 248 14.90 18.77 -3.51
N LEU A 249 14.71 17.87 -4.49
CA LEU A 249 14.52 16.44 -4.24
C LEU A 249 15.67 15.87 -3.41
N LEU A 250 16.92 16.18 -3.77
CA LEU A 250 18.09 15.73 -3.03
C LEU A 250 18.05 16.19 -1.56
N LYS A 251 17.67 17.45 -1.32
CA LYS A 251 17.57 18.02 0.02
C LYS A 251 16.45 17.34 0.83
N ASP A 252 15.28 17.17 0.24
CA ASP A 252 14.12 16.60 0.91
C ASP A 252 14.32 15.11 1.21
N PHE A 253 14.87 14.34 0.25
CA PHE A 253 15.19 12.93 0.46
C PHE A 253 16.26 12.74 1.54
N ARG A 254 17.28 13.62 1.58
CA ARG A 254 18.29 13.60 2.64
C ARG A 254 17.68 13.90 4.01
N ALA A 255 16.77 14.87 4.10
CA ALA A 255 16.08 15.18 5.35
C ALA A 255 15.21 14.00 5.81
N TYR A 256 14.48 13.37 4.89
CA TYR A 256 13.64 12.20 5.16
C TYR A 256 14.45 11.00 5.68
N THR A 257 15.60 10.74 5.07
CA THR A 257 16.47 9.60 5.44
C THR A 257 17.37 9.89 6.64
N SER A 258 17.20 11.03 7.33
CA SER A 258 18.02 11.45 8.47
C SER A 258 17.20 11.76 9.74
N THR A 259 15.94 11.31 9.82
CA THR A 259 15.06 11.63 10.98
C THR A 259 15.42 10.85 12.24
N ASP A 260 15.83 9.60 12.10
CA ASP A 260 16.06 8.65 13.19
C ASP A 260 17.27 7.76 12.89
N GLU A 261 17.76 7.05 13.92
CA GLU A 261 18.96 6.18 13.84
C GLU A 261 18.94 5.19 12.65
N ASN A 262 17.75 4.72 12.26
CA ASN A 262 17.57 3.73 11.21
C ASN A 262 16.97 4.29 9.92
N SER A 263 16.73 5.60 9.79
CA SER A 263 16.09 6.20 8.62
C SER A 263 16.92 6.07 7.33
N ASN A 264 18.24 5.87 7.45
CA ASN A 264 19.13 5.64 6.32
C ASN A 264 19.46 4.15 6.10
N ARG A 265 18.77 3.23 6.78
CA ARG A 265 18.98 1.79 6.66
C ARG A 265 17.98 1.18 5.67
N VAL A 266 18.46 0.32 4.76
CA VAL A 266 17.60 -0.53 3.93
C VAL A 266 16.90 -1.56 4.82
N GLY A 267 15.59 -1.41 5.01
CA GLY A 267 14.77 -2.26 5.86
C GLY A 267 14.02 -3.36 5.11
N GLU A 268 13.75 -3.16 3.82
CA GLU A 268 12.94 -4.04 2.99
C GLU A 268 13.54 -4.19 1.59
N PHE A 269 13.45 -5.40 1.05
CA PHE A 269 13.73 -5.72 -0.33
C PHE A 269 12.46 -6.38 -0.89
N ALA A 270 11.87 -5.78 -1.92
CA ALA A 270 10.63 -6.24 -2.53
C ALA A 270 10.82 -6.48 -4.04
N ILE A 271 10.05 -7.44 -4.57
CA ILE A 271 9.93 -7.68 -6.01
C ILE A 271 8.46 -7.61 -6.38
N GLY A 272 8.10 -6.64 -7.22
CA GLY A 272 6.74 -6.46 -7.72
C GLY A 272 6.32 -7.60 -8.66
N THR A 273 5.07 -8.02 -8.53
CA THR A 273 4.41 -9.05 -9.33
C THR A 273 3.04 -8.61 -9.86
N ASN A 274 2.58 -7.40 -9.51
CA ASN A 274 1.41 -6.80 -10.12
C ASN A 274 1.71 -6.44 -11.58
N THR A 275 1.11 -7.18 -12.50
CA THR A 275 1.34 -7.05 -13.95
C THR A 275 0.50 -5.96 -14.62
N ALA A 276 -0.40 -5.30 -13.88
CA ALA A 276 -1.17 -4.16 -14.37
C ALA A 276 -0.46 -2.82 -14.15
N CYS A 277 0.61 -2.79 -13.34
CA CYS A 277 1.49 -1.64 -13.20
C CYS A 277 2.58 -1.75 -14.27
N THR A 278 2.45 -0.99 -15.36
CA THR A 278 3.40 -0.97 -16.49
C THR A 278 3.91 0.43 -16.75
#